data_AF-A0ABD3US14-F1
#
_entry.id   AF-A0ABD3US14-F1
#
_cell.length_a   1.000
_cell.length_b   1.000
_cell.length_c   1.000
_cell.angle_alpha   90.00
_cell.angle_beta   90.00
_cell.angle_gamma   90.00
#
_symmetry.space_group_name_H-M   'P 1'
#
loop_
_entity.id
_entity.type
_entity.pdbx_description
1 polymer ?
#
loop_
_entity_poly.entity_id
_entity_poly.type
_entity_poly.pdbx_seq_one_letter_code
_entity_poly.pdbx_strand_id
1 'polypeptide(L)'
;MASSSPSTLNLPSRFFHKVTPILPSKNNLRYVSSSLHTISNANLMRYVSSSLHTISNANLMRYVSSSLHTNANAKANLMRYVSSSVNAQTHFSTVGAESTGPIPSDQLLQVVQTAANTGAEVIMDAVNKPRNITYKGLTDLVTDTDKMSEAAILDVVRKNFQDHLILGEEGGLIGDSSSDYLWCIDPLDGTTNFAHCYPSFAVSIGVLFKGKPAAATVVEFVGGPKCWNTRTFSAAAGKGAFCNGEKIHVSPTDKVERSLLVTGFGYEHDDAWATNIELFKEFTDISRGVRRLGAAAVDMCHVSLGIVEAYWEYRLKPWDMAAGVLIVEEAGGTVSCMDGGKFCVFDRSVLVSNGVLHAKLLEKIGPATENLKGKGIDFSLWYKPENYHTEL
;
A
#
# COMPACT_ATOMS: atom_id res chain seq x y z
N MET A 1 54.40 28.19 62.46
CA MET A 1 55.31 28.60 61.36
C MET A 1 54.82 27.83 60.13
N ALA A 2 54.35 28.43 59.04
CA ALA A 2 54.94 29.51 58.22
C ALA A 2 56.22 29.04 57.49
N SER A 3 56.43 29.27 56.18
CA SER A 3 55.55 29.81 55.12
C SER A 3 56.30 29.88 53.77
N SER A 4 55.59 29.77 52.63
CA SER A 4 55.98 30.33 51.29
C SER A 4 57.27 29.74 50.63
N SER A 5 57.60 29.80 49.33
CA SER A 5 57.06 30.42 48.09
C SER A 5 57.56 29.60 46.85
N PRO A 6 57.21 29.92 45.58
CA PRO A 6 57.45 29.03 44.42
C PRO A 6 58.61 29.45 43.47
N SER A 7 58.89 28.65 42.43
CA SER A 7 59.61 29.09 41.22
C SER A 7 59.28 28.27 39.95
N THR A 8 59.42 28.89 38.78
CA THR A 8 59.14 28.37 37.42
C THR A 8 60.41 28.41 36.55
N LEU A 9 60.55 27.54 35.53
CA LEU A 9 61.30 27.85 34.29
C LEU A 9 61.11 26.80 33.15
N ASN A 10 61.73 27.04 31.98
CA ASN A 10 61.35 26.51 30.65
C ASN A 10 62.36 25.52 29.99
N LEU A 11 61.91 24.97 28.85
CA LEU A 11 62.58 24.24 27.72
C LEU A 11 63.94 24.85 27.23
N PRO A 12 64.73 24.26 26.28
CA PRO A 12 64.53 23.10 25.34
C PRO A 12 65.78 22.13 25.31
N SER A 13 66.40 21.51 24.25
CA SER A 13 66.20 21.30 22.78
C SER A 13 67.11 20.17 22.18
N ARG A 14 66.58 19.30 21.28
CA ARG A 14 67.26 18.65 20.10
C ARG A 14 68.43 17.63 20.39
N PHE A 15 68.94 16.74 19.51
CA PHE A 15 68.63 16.20 18.15
C PHE A 15 69.39 14.85 17.86
N PHE A 16 68.92 14.01 16.90
CA PHE A 16 69.67 13.02 16.05
C PHE A 16 70.32 11.76 16.71
N HIS A 17 70.56 10.59 16.05
CA HIS A 17 70.22 10.09 14.69
C HIS A 17 70.15 8.52 14.56
N LYS A 18 69.35 8.02 13.60
CA LYS A 18 69.43 6.77 12.77
C LYS A 18 70.04 5.44 13.29
N VAL A 19 69.23 4.37 13.23
CA VAL A 19 69.52 3.05 12.57
C VAL A 19 68.21 2.53 11.91
N THR A 20 68.29 1.61 10.92
CA THR A 20 67.16 1.00 10.17
C THR A 20 67.58 -0.39 9.63
N PRO A 21 66.66 -1.31 9.25
CA PRO A 21 65.50 -1.86 9.98
C PRO A 21 65.49 -3.42 9.96
N ILE A 22 64.43 -4.07 10.50
CA ILE A 22 63.89 -5.39 10.06
C ILE A 22 62.49 -5.60 10.68
N LEU A 23 61.64 -6.42 10.03
CA LEU A 23 60.22 -6.74 10.34
C LEU A 23 60.01 -8.27 10.20
N PRO A 24 58.88 -8.91 10.63
CA PRO A 24 57.55 -8.33 10.84
C PRO A 24 56.71 -8.74 12.08
N SER A 25 55.85 -7.80 12.49
CA SER A 25 54.49 -7.94 13.07
C SER A 25 54.09 -9.09 14.03
N LYS A 26 53.66 -8.70 15.23
CA LYS A 26 52.26 -8.89 15.69
C LYS A 26 51.89 -7.88 16.79
N ASN A 27 50.64 -7.41 16.81
CA ASN A 27 50.16 -6.48 17.84
C ASN A 27 50.00 -7.17 19.20
N ASN A 28 50.11 -6.38 20.28
CA ASN A 28 49.93 -6.85 21.64
C ASN A 28 48.88 -6.01 22.39
N LEU A 29 48.15 -6.62 23.31
CA LEU A 29 47.00 -6.01 23.99
C LEU A 29 47.41 -5.12 25.18
N ARG A 30 46.45 -4.34 25.70
CA ARG A 30 46.39 -4.01 27.13
C ARG A 30 45.00 -4.31 27.71
N TYR A 31 44.95 -4.40 29.03
CA TYR A 31 44.04 -5.26 29.80
C TYR A 31 43.37 -4.50 30.94
N VAL A 32 42.61 -5.23 31.77
CA VAL A 32 41.96 -4.92 33.08
C VAL A 32 40.43 -4.93 32.93
N SER A 33 39.68 -6.00 33.27
CA SER A 33 39.56 -6.78 34.52
C SER A 33 38.82 -6.04 35.64
N SER A 34 37.77 -6.54 36.31
CA SER A 34 36.85 -7.69 36.08
C SER A 34 35.69 -7.58 37.12
N SER A 35 34.68 -8.44 37.28
CA SER A 35 34.12 -9.61 36.57
C SER A 35 32.70 -9.86 37.13
N LEU A 36 31.82 -10.55 36.39
CA LEU A 36 30.80 -11.50 36.91
C LEU A 36 30.05 -12.23 35.76
N HIS A 37 30.32 -13.53 35.61
CA HIS A 37 29.45 -14.66 35.20
C HIS A 37 28.06 -14.43 34.52
N THR A 38 27.61 -15.17 33.48
CA THR A 38 28.24 -16.25 32.65
C THR A 38 27.62 -16.32 31.23
N ILE A 39 28.42 -16.80 30.28
CA ILE A 39 28.18 -17.00 28.83
C ILE A 39 27.32 -18.25 28.49
N SER A 40 26.48 -18.15 27.45
CA SER A 40 26.11 -19.23 26.50
C SER A 40 25.28 -18.61 25.35
N ASN A 41 25.51 -18.86 24.06
CA ASN A 41 26.55 -19.61 23.36
C ASN A 41 26.74 -19.02 21.96
N ALA A 42 27.97 -18.83 21.48
CA ALA A 42 28.24 -18.43 20.10
C ALA A 42 29.62 -18.91 19.63
N ASN A 43 29.65 -19.84 18.68
CA ASN A 43 30.84 -20.21 17.92
C ASN A 43 30.42 -20.55 16.48
N LEU A 44 31.14 -19.99 15.51
CA LEU A 44 31.03 -20.30 14.09
C LEU A 44 32.46 -20.34 13.52
N MET A 45 32.63 -20.95 12.34
CA MET A 45 33.88 -21.13 11.55
C MET A 45 34.56 -22.49 11.75
N ARG A 46 35.06 -23.17 10.71
CA ARG A 46 34.68 -23.22 9.26
C ARG A 46 35.45 -24.38 8.60
N TYR A 47 35.09 -24.70 7.34
CA TYR A 47 35.84 -25.52 6.37
C TYR A 47 36.09 -27.01 6.65
N VAL A 48 35.57 -27.84 5.75
CA VAL A 48 36.28 -28.97 5.11
C VAL A 48 36.00 -28.87 3.60
N SER A 49 36.88 -29.37 2.74
CA SER A 49 36.63 -29.53 1.30
C SER A 49 37.29 -30.80 0.75
N SER A 50 37.05 -31.07 -0.55
CA SER A 50 37.56 -32.16 -1.39
C SER A 50 36.77 -33.50 -1.42
N SER A 51 36.17 -33.74 -2.59
CA SER A 51 35.97 -35.03 -3.31
C SER A 51 35.42 -36.28 -2.60
N LEU A 52 34.32 -36.86 -3.14
CA LEU A 52 34.36 -38.04 -4.06
C LEU A 52 32.97 -38.39 -4.67
N HIS A 53 33.01 -38.92 -5.90
CA HIS A 53 32.01 -39.69 -6.68
C HIS A 53 30.48 -39.39 -6.73
N THR A 54 30.06 -38.87 -7.91
CA THR A 54 29.26 -39.54 -8.97
C THR A 54 27.80 -40.04 -8.71
N ILE A 55 27.02 -40.08 -9.80
CA ILE A 55 25.63 -40.61 -9.99
C ILE A 55 24.51 -39.59 -9.63
N SER A 56 23.38 -39.46 -10.36
CA SER A 56 23.05 -39.48 -11.81
C SER A 56 21.52 -39.30 -11.97
N ASN A 57 21.10 -38.35 -12.80
CA ASN A 57 19.81 -38.31 -13.53
C ASN A 57 18.44 -38.24 -12.81
N ALA A 58 17.50 -37.73 -13.63
CA ALA A 58 16.05 -37.97 -13.69
C ALA A 58 15.10 -37.07 -12.85
N ASN A 59 14.30 -36.29 -13.59
CA ASN A 59 13.02 -35.76 -13.12
C ASN A 59 12.04 -36.91 -12.84
N LEU A 60 11.21 -36.79 -11.79
CA LEU A 60 9.86 -37.38 -11.84
C LEU A 60 8.87 -36.62 -10.95
N MET A 61 7.81 -36.10 -11.57
CA MET A 61 6.59 -35.66 -10.88
C MET A 61 5.86 -36.87 -10.30
N ARG A 62 5.40 -36.80 -9.04
CA ARG A 62 4.29 -37.62 -8.55
C ARG A 62 3.53 -36.93 -7.42
N TYR A 63 2.22 -36.83 -7.61
CA TYR A 63 1.20 -36.40 -6.65
C TYR A 63 0.50 -37.66 -6.08
N VAL A 64 -0.25 -37.53 -4.98
CA VAL A 64 -1.12 -38.59 -4.36
C VAL A 64 -0.33 -39.76 -3.72
N SER A 65 -0.60 -40.30 -2.52
CA SER A 65 -1.34 -39.92 -1.28
C SER A 65 -1.01 -41.00 -0.18
N SER A 66 -1.66 -41.22 0.98
CA SER A 66 -2.82 -40.63 1.69
C SER A 66 -2.85 -41.06 3.18
N SER A 67 -3.49 -40.24 4.02
CA SER A 67 -4.32 -40.62 5.20
C SER A 67 -3.69 -41.12 6.53
N LEU A 68 -4.54 -41.05 7.57
CA LEU A 68 -4.50 -41.74 8.88
C LEU A 68 -3.45 -41.33 9.93
N HIS A 69 -3.85 -40.38 10.79
CA HIS A 69 -4.34 -40.83 12.11
C HIS A 69 -5.43 -39.91 12.67
N THR A 70 -6.50 -40.50 13.18
CA THR A 70 -7.62 -39.80 13.85
C THR A 70 -7.38 -39.70 15.35
N ASN A 71 -7.80 -38.60 15.97
CA ASN A 71 -8.48 -38.67 17.27
C ASN A 71 -9.49 -37.51 17.44
N ALA A 72 -10.45 -37.67 18.34
CA ALA A 72 -11.64 -36.82 18.41
C ALA A 72 -11.99 -36.36 19.83
N ASN A 73 -12.96 -35.43 19.91
CA ASN A 73 -13.50 -34.74 21.10
C ASN A 73 -12.60 -33.61 21.64
N ALA A 74 -13.13 -32.54 22.23
CA ALA A 74 -14.53 -32.28 22.61
C ALA A 74 -15.07 -30.92 22.12
N LYS A 75 -16.41 -30.81 22.06
CA LYS A 75 -17.14 -29.54 21.82
C LYS A 75 -17.21 -28.68 23.10
N ALA A 76 -17.68 -27.44 22.89
CA ALA A 76 -18.25 -26.51 23.87
C ALA A 76 -17.29 -25.79 24.84
N ASN A 77 -16.86 -24.59 24.45
CA ASN A 77 -16.71 -23.41 25.33
C ASN A 77 -16.46 -22.11 24.52
N LEU A 78 -17.35 -21.79 23.57
CA LEU A 78 -17.24 -20.55 22.77
C LEU A 78 -18.60 -19.95 22.35
N MET A 79 -19.53 -19.78 23.30
CA MET A 79 -20.77 -19.01 23.06
C MET A 79 -21.43 -18.52 24.37
N ARG A 80 -20.92 -17.42 24.95
CA ARG A 80 -21.68 -16.41 25.73
C ARG A 80 -20.76 -15.31 26.29
N TYR A 81 -21.25 -14.07 26.25
CA TYR A 81 -20.53 -12.82 26.54
C TYR A 81 -19.29 -12.59 25.62
N VAL A 82 -19.07 -11.40 25.07
CA VAL A 82 -19.62 -10.08 25.42
C VAL A 82 -20.62 -9.57 24.37
N SER A 83 -21.78 -9.13 24.83
CA SER A 83 -22.64 -8.19 24.10
C SER A 83 -23.38 -7.34 25.13
N SER A 84 -22.93 -6.08 25.33
CA SER A 84 -23.69 -4.96 25.95
C SER A 84 -22.85 -3.71 26.31
N SER A 85 -21.92 -3.19 25.47
CA SER A 85 -21.31 -1.85 25.75
C SER A 85 -20.52 -1.13 24.61
N VAL A 86 -20.82 -1.32 23.32
CA VAL A 86 -20.39 -0.39 22.25
C VAL A 86 -21.52 -0.26 21.21
N ASN A 87 -22.65 0.33 21.62
CA ASN A 87 -23.82 0.45 20.75
C ASN A 87 -23.87 1.81 20.05
N ALA A 88 -22.89 2.04 19.17
CA ALA A 88 -22.80 3.17 18.27
C ALA A 88 -22.17 2.73 16.93
N GLN A 89 -22.71 1.67 16.32
CA GLN A 89 -22.42 1.36 14.92
C GLN A 89 -23.07 2.46 14.06
N THR A 90 -22.30 3.49 13.74
CA THR A 90 -22.61 4.37 12.62
C THR A 90 -22.65 3.50 11.36
N HIS A 91 -23.85 3.29 10.81
CA HIS A 91 -24.01 2.65 9.52
C HIS A 91 -23.50 3.60 8.43
N PHE A 92 -22.21 3.48 8.13
CA PHE A 92 -21.62 4.06 6.93
C PHE A 92 -22.35 3.47 5.72
N SER A 93 -22.94 4.34 4.90
CA SER A 93 -23.65 3.95 3.69
C SER A 93 -22.64 3.45 2.64
N THR A 94 -22.94 2.32 1.99
CA THR A 94 -22.21 1.90 0.79
C THR A 94 -22.20 3.01 -0.25
N VAL A 95 -21.04 3.34 -0.81
CA VAL A 95 -20.90 4.36 -1.86
C VAL A 95 -21.06 3.79 -3.26
N GLY A 96 -20.93 2.46 -3.42
CA GLY A 96 -21.25 1.73 -4.64
C GLY A 96 -22.69 1.92 -5.13
N ALA A 97 -22.91 1.75 -6.43
CA ALA A 97 -24.18 2.02 -7.10
C ALA A 97 -25.24 0.92 -6.85
N GLU A 98 -26.44 1.31 -6.42
CA GLU A 98 -27.58 0.39 -6.23
C GLU A 98 -27.99 -0.36 -7.52
N SER A 99 -27.68 0.20 -8.67
CA SER A 99 -27.84 -0.39 -10.00
C SER A 99 -26.81 0.19 -10.96
N THR A 100 -26.34 -0.60 -11.93
CA THR A 100 -25.36 -0.17 -12.94
C THR A 100 -25.97 0.62 -14.10
N GLY A 101 -27.19 1.13 -13.93
CA GLY A 101 -27.92 1.89 -14.96
C GLY A 101 -28.47 0.99 -16.07
N PRO A 102 -28.64 1.51 -17.30
CA PRO A 102 -29.08 0.71 -18.46
C PRO A 102 -28.05 -0.33 -18.94
N ILE A 103 -26.77 -0.23 -18.54
CA ILE A 103 -25.72 -1.16 -18.93
C ILE A 103 -25.57 -2.27 -17.87
N PRO A 104 -25.60 -3.56 -18.25
CA PRO A 104 -25.38 -4.66 -17.31
C PRO A 104 -24.03 -4.59 -16.59
N SER A 105 -24.03 -4.87 -15.29
CA SER A 105 -22.84 -4.99 -14.44
C SER A 105 -21.73 -5.82 -15.07
N ASP A 106 -22.12 -6.91 -15.72
CA ASP A 106 -21.20 -7.92 -16.23
C ASP A 106 -20.54 -7.44 -17.53
N GLN A 107 -21.22 -6.57 -18.30
CA GLN A 107 -20.66 -5.89 -19.47
C GLN A 107 -19.67 -4.79 -19.06
N LEU A 108 -20.02 -3.97 -18.05
CA LEU A 108 -19.08 -2.98 -17.50
C LEU A 108 -17.83 -3.68 -16.96
N LEU A 109 -18.00 -4.71 -16.12
CA LEU A 109 -16.91 -5.49 -15.55
C LEU A 109 -16.01 -6.11 -16.63
N GLN A 110 -16.58 -6.69 -17.68
CA GLN A 110 -15.81 -7.26 -18.79
C GLN A 110 -14.95 -6.20 -19.49
N VAL A 111 -15.49 -5.01 -19.78
CA VAL A 111 -14.73 -3.95 -20.46
C VAL A 111 -13.66 -3.34 -19.54
N VAL A 112 -13.98 -3.12 -18.25
CA VAL A 112 -13.04 -2.65 -17.23
C VAL A 112 -11.87 -3.64 -17.05
N GLN A 113 -12.16 -4.94 -16.93
CA GLN A 113 -11.14 -5.99 -16.88
C GLN A 113 -10.30 -6.03 -18.15
N THR A 114 -10.92 -5.92 -19.33
CA THR A 114 -10.19 -5.92 -20.61
C THR A 114 -9.23 -4.73 -20.68
N ALA A 115 -9.71 -3.53 -20.39
CA ALA A 115 -8.93 -2.30 -20.46
C ALA A 115 -7.76 -2.31 -19.44
N ALA A 116 -8.01 -2.71 -18.19
CA ALA A 116 -6.97 -2.78 -17.16
C ALA A 116 -5.88 -3.81 -17.49
N ASN A 117 -6.26 -4.98 -18.03
CA ASN A 117 -5.28 -5.97 -18.49
C ASN A 117 -4.47 -5.45 -19.69
N THR A 118 -5.09 -4.74 -20.65
CA THR A 118 -4.38 -4.13 -21.80
C THR A 118 -3.38 -3.04 -21.37
N GLY A 119 -3.70 -2.20 -20.38
CA GLY A 119 -2.72 -1.29 -19.77
C GLY A 119 -1.59 -2.04 -19.06
N ALA A 120 -1.93 -3.10 -18.33
CA ALA A 120 -0.95 -3.93 -17.62
C ALA A 120 -0.01 -4.70 -18.57
N GLU A 121 -0.45 -5.08 -19.77
CA GLU A 121 0.42 -5.65 -20.81
C GLU A 121 1.52 -4.66 -21.21
N VAL A 122 1.19 -3.37 -21.40
CA VAL A 122 2.17 -2.31 -21.71
C VAL A 122 3.21 -2.16 -20.59
N ILE A 123 2.77 -2.16 -19.32
CA ILE A 123 3.67 -2.06 -18.17
C ILE A 123 4.51 -3.33 -18.00
N MET A 124 3.95 -4.53 -18.17
CA MET A 124 4.68 -5.80 -18.11
C MET A 124 5.79 -5.85 -19.17
N ASP A 125 5.54 -5.26 -20.34
CA ASP A 125 6.56 -5.12 -21.37
C ASP A 125 7.66 -4.11 -20.96
N ALA A 126 7.40 -3.18 -20.03
CA ALA A 126 8.31 -2.13 -19.58
C ALA A 126 9.06 -2.44 -18.26
N VAL A 127 8.54 -3.25 -17.34
CA VAL A 127 9.10 -3.46 -15.98
C VAL A 127 10.56 -3.97 -15.91
N ASN A 128 11.11 -4.50 -17.00
CA ASN A 128 12.51 -4.92 -17.12
C ASN A 128 13.35 -4.07 -18.11
N LYS A 129 12.76 -3.08 -18.79
CA LYS A 129 13.45 -2.19 -19.74
C LYS A 129 14.14 -1.03 -18.98
N PRO A 130 15.22 -0.42 -19.52
CA PRO A 130 15.73 0.85 -19.02
C PRO A 130 14.65 1.93 -19.10
N ARG A 131 14.54 2.79 -18.07
CA ARG A 131 13.46 3.79 -17.98
C ARG A 131 13.94 5.19 -18.33
N ASN A 132 13.19 5.86 -19.21
CA ASN A 132 13.21 7.31 -19.32
C ASN A 132 12.29 7.87 -18.23
N ILE A 133 12.87 8.50 -17.20
CA ILE A 133 12.11 9.13 -16.12
C ILE A 133 12.08 10.63 -16.39
N THR A 134 10.90 11.18 -16.62
CA THR A 134 10.66 12.62 -16.73
C THR A 134 10.03 13.12 -15.44
N TYR A 135 10.36 14.34 -15.03
CA TYR A 135 9.87 14.94 -13.80
C TYR A 135 8.71 15.89 -14.13
N LYS A 136 7.50 15.59 -13.63
CA LYS A 136 6.35 16.52 -13.61
C LYS A 136 6.60 17.65 -12.60
N GLY A 137 7.29 17.34 -11.50
CA GLY A 137 7.60 18.27 -10.40
C GLY A 137 8.87 17.89 -9.64
N LEU A 138 9.06 18.46 -8.45
CA LEU A 138 10.27 18.25 -7.63
C LEU A 138 10.43 16.80 -7.10
N THR A 139 9.32 16.08 -6.97
CA THR A 139 9.24 14.66 -6.55
C THR A 139 8.34 13.81 -7.44
N ASP A 140 7.59 14.44 -8.34
CA ASP A 140 6.56 13.82 -9.16
C ASP A 140 7.16 13.34 -10.50
N LEU A 141 6.89 12.08 -10.85
CA LEU A 141 7.52 11.35 -11.95
C LEU A 141 6.46 10.92 -12.97
N VAL A 142 6.83 10.99 -14.25
CA VAL A 142 6.10 10.36 -15.34
C VAL A 142 7.08 9.67 -16.28
N THR A 143 6.73 8.50 -16.77
CA THR A 143 7.50 7.80 -17.81
C THR A 143 6.69 7.73 -19.11
N ASP A 144 7.35 7.34 -20.20
CA ASP A 144 6.64 7.07 -21.46
C ASP A 144 5.62 5.91 -21.31
N THR A 145 5.84 5.02 -20.32
CA THR A 145 4.97 3.88 -19.98
C THR A 145 3.57 4.32 -19.57
N ASP A 146 3.46 5.33 -18.70
CA ASP A 146 2.22 5.81 -18.10
C ASP A 146 1.24 6.25 -19.21
N LYS A 147 1.76 7.04 -20.17
CA LYS A 147 1.03 7.53 -21.34
C LYS A 147 0.70 6.44 -22.36
N MET A 148 1.59 5.46 -22.54
CA MET A 148 1.32 4.31 -23.42
C MET A 148 0.26 3.37 -22.81
N SER A 149 0.27 3.20 -21.48
CA SER A 149 -0.74 2.46 -20.72
C SER A 149 -2.10 3.16 -20.84
N GLU A 150 -2.18 4.47 -20.56
CA GLU A 150 -3.43 5.22 -20.68
C GLU A 150 -3.98 5.19 -22.11
N ALA A 151 -3.15 5.42 -23.14
CA ALA A 151 -3.59 5.36 -24.53
C ALA A 151 -4.21 3.99 -24.90
N ALA A 152 -3.57 2.88 -24.49
CA ALA A 152 -4.07 1.54 -24.74
C ALA A 152 -5.37 1.23 -23.97
N ILE A 153 -5.50 1.72 -22.74
CA ILE A 153 -6.73 1.66 -21.94
C ILE A 153 -7.86 2.43 -22.64
N LEU A 154 -7.60 3.68 -23.07
CA LEU A 154 -8.58 4.57 -23.70
C LEU A 154 -9.13 4.01 -25.01
N ASP A 155 -8.29 3.33 -25.81
CA ASP A 155 -8.73 2.65 -27.04
C ASP A 155 -9.71 1.49 -26.73
N VAL A 156 -9.51 0.74 -25.64
CA VAL A 156 -10.47 -0.30 -25.22
C VAL A 156 -11.78 0.34 -24.73
N VAL A 157 -11.71 1.40 -23.91
CA VAL A 157 -12.92 2.07 -23.38
C VAL A 157 -13.74 2.67 -24.53
N ARG A 158 -13.14 3.53 -25.36
CA ARG A 158 -13.82 4.25 -26.45
C ARG A 158 -14.40 3.34 -27.53
N LYS A 159 -13.80 2.16 -27.75
CA LYS A 159 -14.31 1.14 -28.68
C LYS A 159 -15.61 0.48 -28.22
N ASN A 160 -15.85 0.42 -26.90
CA ASN A 160 -17.06 -0.15 -26.31
C ASN A 160 -18.09 0.95 -25.94
N PHE A 161 -17.61 2.11 -25.52
CA PHE A 161 -18.39 3.24 -25.03
C PHE A 161 -17.80 4.56 -25.55
N GLN A 162 -18.26 5.00 -26.71
CA GLN A 162 -17.68 6.14 -27.44
C GLN A 162 -18.05 7.51 -26.81
N ASP A 163 -19.17 7.53 -26.10
CA ASP A 163 -19.85 8.69 -25.50
C ASP A 163 -19.56 8.88 -24.01
N HIS A 164 -19.14 7.85 -23.29
CA HIS A 164 -18.89 7.94 -21.85
C HIS A 164 -17.82 8.99 -21.50
N LEU A 165 -18.00 9.65 -20.35
CA LEU A 165 -17.02 10.56 -19.77
C LEU A 165 -15.84 9.78 -19.19
N ILE A 166 -14.62 10.29 -19.33
CA ILE A 166 -13.40 9.68 -18.82
C ILE A 166 -12.53 10.77 -18.17
N LEU A 167 -11.96 10.44 -17.02
CA LEU A 167 -10.99 11.22 -16.27
C LEU A 167 -9.75 10.35 -16.02
N GLY A 168 -8.72 10.53 -16.87
CA GLY A 168 -7.40 9.91 -16.70
C GLY A 168 -6.42 10.84 -15.99
N GLU A 169 -5.40 10.28 -15.34
CA GLU A 169 -4.32 11.08 -14.74
C GLU A 169 -3.52 11.87 -15.79
N GLU A 170 -3.13 11.22 -16.89
CA GLU A 170 -2.26 11.82 -17.91
C GLU A 170 -3.06 12.62 -18.94
N GLY A 171 -4.22 12.11 -19.36
CA GLY A 171 -5.08 12.72 -20.37
C GLY A 171 -6.09 13.73 -19.83
N GLY A 172 -6.35 13.76 -18.52
CA GLY A 172 -7.36 14.61 -17.91
C GLY A 172 -8.80 14.19 -18.30
N LEU A 173 -9.69 15.18 -18.43
CA LEU A 173 -11.12 14.95 -18.71
C LEU A 173 -11.43 14.96 -20.23
N ILE A 174 -12.03 13.89 -20.73
CA ILE A 174 -12.39 13.66 -22.15
C ILE A 174 -13.72 12.87 -22.27
N GLY A 175 -14.45 13.00 -23.38
CA GLY A 175 -15.75 12.33 -23.59
C GLY A 175 -16.94 13.29 -23.44
N ASP A 176 -18.18 12.77 -23.40
CA ASP A 176 -19.37 13.61 -23.23
C ASP A 176 -19.63 13.88 -21.74
N SER A 177 -19.55 15.16 -21.34
CA SER A 177 -19.79 15.60 -19.96
C SER A 177 -21.22 15.38 -19.45
N SER A 178 -22.17 15.03 -20.32
CA SER A 178 -23.56 14.69 -19.98
C SER A 178 -23.81 13.18 -19.77
N SER A 179 -22.79 12.33 -19.97
CA SER A 179 -22.85 10.90 -19.68
C SER A 179 -23.16 10.63 -18.19
N ASP A 180 -24.11 9.73 -17.91
CA ASP A 180 -24.34 9.17 -16.56
C ASP A 180 -23.12 8.39 -16.03
N TYR A 181 -22.22 7.94 -16.92
CA TYR A 181 -21.02 7.18 -16.58
C TYR A 181 -19.74 8.02 -16.63
N LEU A 182 -18.87 7.85 -15.64
CA LEU A 182 -17.51 8.41 -15.59
C LEU A 182 -16.49 7.29 -15.35
N TRP A 183 -15.55 7.09 -16.28
CA TRP A 183 -14.38 6.23 -16.09
C TRP A 183 -13.29 7.04 -15.38
N CYS A 184 -12.83 6.59 -14.22
CA CYS A 184 -11.63 7.11 -13.55
C CYS A 184 -10.48 6.14 -13.81
N ILE A 185 -9.41 6.61 -14.43
CA ILE A 185 -8.28 5.79 -14.89
C ILE A 185 -6.98 6.31 -14.27
N ASP A 186 -6.33 5.43 -13.51
CA ASP A 186 -4.93 5.57 -13.16
C ASP A 186 -4.15 4.55 -14.02
N PRO A 187 -3.29 5.01 -14.95
CA PRO A 187 -2.56 4.13 -15.83
C PRO A 187 -1.33 3.49 -15.18
N LEU A 188 -0.85 3.96 -14.02
CA LEU A 188 0.33 3.41 -13.30
C LEU A 188 0.39 3.85 -11.80
N ASP A 189 -0.57 3.42 -10.99
CA ASP A 189 -0.63 3.69 -9.54
C ASP A 189 0.70 3.33 -8.88
N GLY A 190 1.40 4.33 -8.34
CA GLY A 190 2.75 4.17 -7.79
C GLY A 190 3.89 4.27 -8.81
N THR A 191 3.86 5.22 -9.77
CA THR A 191 4.96 5.49 -10.72
C THR A 191 6.34 5.60 -10.06
N THR A 192 6.45 6.13 -8.83
CA THR A 192 7.71 6.12 -8.06
C THR A 192 8.23 4.69 -7.78
N ASN A 193 7.35 3.77 -7.40
CA ASN A 193 7.72 2.37 -7.15
C ASN A 193 8.12 1.67 -8.45
N PHE A 194 7.36 1.86 -9.53
CA PHE A 194 7.74 1.38 -10.86
C PHE A 194 9.13 1.90 -11.26
N ALA A 195 9.36 3.21 -11.17
CA ALA A 195 10.63 3.85 -11.51
C ALA A 195 11.82 3.22 -10.77
N HIS A 196 11.65 2.92 -9.48
CA HIS A 196 12.67 2.31 -8.61
C HIS A 196 12.73 0.77 -8.65
N CYS A 197 11.95 0.08 -9.47
CA CYS A 197 11.75 -1.38 -9.43
C CYS A 197 11.20 -1.93 -8.09
N TYR A 198 10.53 -1.10 -7.28
CA TYR A 198 9.94 -1.54 -6.02
C TYR A 198 8.61 -2.27 -6.28
N PRO A 199 8.36 -3.45 -5.69
CA PRO A 199 7.14 -4.21 -5.94
C PRO A 199 5.96 -3.70 -5.10
N SER A 200 5.29 -2.65 -5.63
CA SER A 200 3.92 -2.24 -5.27
C SER A 200 3.48 -1.14 -6.23
N PHE A 201 2.90 -1.51 -7.37
CA PHE A 201 2.27 -0.58 -8.32
C PHE A 201 1.18 -1.30 -9.12
N ALA A 202 0.26 -0.58 -9.76
CA ALA A 202 -0.87 -1.18 -10.47
C ALA A 202 -1.34 -0.38 -11.70
N VAL A 203 -2.22 -1.00 -12.50
CA VAL A 203 -3.23 -0.24 -13.27
C VAL A 203 -4.51 -0.22 -12.45
N SER A 204 -5.17 0.93 -12.31
CA SER A 204 -6.44 1.07 -11.59
C SER A 204 -7.50 1.72 -12.48
N ILE A 205 -8.64 1.03 -12.67
CA ILE A 205 -9.78 1.54 -13.42
C ILE A 205 -11.06 1.33 -12.62
N GLY A 206 -11.73 2.44 -12.30
CA GLY A 206 -13.07 2.45 -11.73
C GLY A 206 -14.06 3.13 -12.66
N VAL A 207 -15.30 2.63 -12.72
CA VAL A 207 -16.40 3.25 -13.45
C VAL A 207 -17.46 3.67 -12.46
N LEU A 208 -17.78 4.96 -12.44
CA LEU A 208 -18.87 5.52 -11.67
C LEU A 208 -20.13 5.56 -12.54
N PHE A 209 -21.28 5.19 -11.98
CA PHE A 209 -22.60 5.54 -12.48
C PHE A 209 -23.17 6.62 -11.56
N LYS A 210 -23.41 7.82 -12.09
CA LYS A 210 -23.85 9.02 -11.37
C LYS A 210 -23.07 9.32 -10.08
N GLY A 211 -21.75 9.21 -10.14
CA GLY A 211 -20.83 9.45 -9.01
C GLY A 211 -20.65 8.29 -8.03
N LYS A 212 -21.42 7.19 -8.17
CA LYS A 212 -21.32 5.98 -7.34
C LYS A 212 -20.55 4.88 -8.09
N PRO A 213 -19.51 4.23 -7.52
CA PRO A 213 -18.80 3.14 -8.21
C PRO A 213 -19.71 1.97 -8.62
N ALA A 214 -19.61 1.56 -9.88
CA ALA A 214 -20.45 0.53 -10.51
C ALA A 214 -19.65 -0.72 -10.93
N ALA A 215 -18.42 -0.54 -11.44
CA ALA A 215 -17.49 -1.62 -11.78
C ALA A 215 -16.03 -1.15 -11.58
N ALA A 216 -15.13 -2.09 -11.25
CA ALA A 216 -13.73 -1.80 -10.94
C ALA A 216 -12.80 -2.95 -11.33
N THR A 217 -11.55 -2.64 -11.68
CA THR A 217 -10.43 -3.59 -11.75
C THR A 217 -9.13 -2.90 -11.39
N VAL A 218 -8.30 -3.58 -10.60
CA VAL A 218 -6.92 -3.17 -10.27
C VAL A 218 -5.99 -4.34 -10.60
N VAL A 219 -4.96 -4.09 -11.41
CA VAL A 219 -3.95 -5.10 -11.77
C VAL A 219 -2.64 -4.77 -11.06
N GLU A 220 -2.45 -5.36 -9.88
CA GLU A 220 -1.25 -5.21 -9.04
C GLU A 220 -0.05 -5.95 -9.65
N PHE A 221 1.11 -5.32 -9.66
CA PHE A 221 2.39 -5.92 -10.02
C PHE A 221 3.17 -6.36 -8.78
N VAL A 222 3.55 -7.64 -8.75
CA VAL A 222 4.24 -8.29 -7.63
C VAL A 222 5.55 -8.93 -8.07
N GLY A 223 6.44 -9.22 -7.11
CA GLY A 223 7.72 -9.87 -7.37
C GLY A 223 8.90 -8.89 -7.35
N GLY A 224 9.48 -8.61 -8.52
CA GLY A 224 10.63 -7.72 -8.66
C GLY A 224 11.39 -7.93 -9.97
N PRO A 225 12.55 -7.26 -10.16
CA PRO A 225 13.39 -7.39 -11.36
C PRO A 225 13.63 -8.85 -11.77
N LYS A 226 13.28 -9.18 -13.01
CA LYS A 226 13.36 -10.53 -13.61
C LYS A 226 12.44 -11.60 -12.99
N CYS A 227 11.54 -11.24 -12.08
CA CYS A 227 10.55 -12.14 -11.47
C CYS A 227 9.17 -11.48 -11.26
N TRP A 228 8.83 -10.49 -12.10
CA TRP A 228 7.53 -9.83 -12.13
C TRP A 228 6.38 -10.78 -12.47
N ASN A 229 5.25 -10.60 -11.81
CA ASN A 229 3.97 -11.26 -12.08
C ASN A 229 2.82 -10.30 -11.70
N THR A 230 1.57 -10.62 -12.04
CA THR A 230 0.40 -9.79 -11.70
C THR A 230 -0.59 -10.49 -10.76
N ARG A 231 -1.43 -9.68 -10.13
CA ARG A 231 -2.64 -10.09 -9.39
C ARG A 231 -3.78 -9.14 -9.77
N THR A 232 -4.86 -9.68 -10.31
CA THR A 232 -6.00 -8.89 -10.79
C THR A 232 -7.15 -8.93 -9.79
N PHE A 233 -7.39 -7.81 -9.14
CA PHE A 233 -8.58 -7.57 -8.32
C PHE A 233 -9.69 -7.00 -9.20
N SER A 234 -10.93 -7.40 -8.97
CA SER A 234 -12.08 -6.81 -9.67
C SER A 234 -13.38 -6.94 -8.88
N ALA A 235 -14.29 -6.00 -9.09
CA ALA A 235 -15.59 -5.95 -8.42
C ALA A 235 -16.62 -5.26 -9.31
N ALA A 236 -17.90 -5.57 -9.09
CA ALA A 236 -19.02 -4.81 -9.62
C ALA A 236 -20.10 -4.72 -8.54
N ALA A 237 -20.86 -3.63 -8.53
CA ALA A 237 -21.76 -3.32 -7.42
C ALA A 237 -22.82 -4.43 -7.20
N GLY A 238 -22.93 -4.90 -5.97
CA GLY A 238 -23.81 -6.00 -5.55
C GLY A 238 -23.37 -7.40 -6.00
N LYS A 239 -22.12 -7.61 -6.43
CA LYS A 239 -21.61 -8.91 -6.93
C LYS A 239 -20.56 -9.57 -6.03
N GLY A 240 -19.90 -8.80 -5.19
CA GLY A 240 -18.73 -9.18 -4.42
C GLY A 240 -17.40 -8.87 -5.13
N ALA A 241 -16.33 -8.78 -4.34
CA ALA A 241 -14.97 -8.59 -4.83
C ALA A 241 -14.28 -9.92 -5.11
N PHE A 242 -13.39 -9.93 -6.11
CA PHE A 242 -12.65 -11.10 -6.55
C PHE A 242 -11.16 -10.77 -6.77
N CYS A 243 -10.28 -11.73 -6.50
CA CYS A 243 -8.85 -11.71 -6.81
C CYS A 243 -8.53 -12.93 -7.69
N ASN A 244 -8.02 -12.70 -8.91
CA ASN A 244 -7.76 -13.75 -9.91
C ASN A 244 -8.96 -14.70 -10.17
N GLY A 245 -10.19 -14.20 -9.98
CA GLY A 245 -11.44 -14.96 -10.12
C GLY A 245 -11.91 -15.68 -8.85
N GLU A 246 -11.11 -15.75 -7.79
CA GLU A 246 -11.54 -16.27 -6.48
C GLU A 246 -12.17 -15.15 -5.64
N LYS A 247 -13.28 -15.42 -4.94
CA LYS A 247 -13.98 -14.41 -4.13
C LYS A 247 -13.17 -14.07 -2.86
N ILE A 248 -13.00 -12.78 -2.58
CA ILE A 248 -12.25 -12.27 -1.42
C ILE A 248 -13.15 -11.58 -0.39
N HIS A 249 -12.63 -11.46 0.83
CA HIS A 249 -13.30 -10.81 1.96
C HIS A 249 -12.29 -10.13 2.88
N VAL A 250 -12.70 -9.02 3.50
CA VAL A 250 -11.90 -8.28 4.47
C VAL A 250 -11.60 -9.09 5.74
N SER A 251 -10.55 -8.71 6.47
CA SER A 251 -10.11 -9.41 7.69
C SER A 251 -11.16 -9.38 8.82
N PRO A 252 -11.40 -10.48 9.55
CA PRO A 252 -12.32 -10.50 10.70
C PRO A 252 -11.72 -9.92 12.00
N THR A 253 -10.51 -9.35 11.99
CA THR A 253 -9.84 -8.81 13.19
C THR A 253 -10.66 -7.69 13.85
N ASP A 254 -11.01 -7.88 15.12
CA ASP A 254 -11.83 -6.95 15.93
C ASP A 254 -10.99 -5.94 16.76
N LYS A 255 -9.67 -6.00 16.64
CA LYS A 255 -8.71 -5.50 17.63
C LYS A 255 -7.51 -4.77 17.01
N VAL A 256 -7.35 -3.49 17.33
CA VAL A 256 -6.24 -2.66 16.82
C VAL A 256 -4.89 -3.21 17.30
N GLU A 257 -4.81 -3.77 18.51
CA GLU A 257 -3.59 -4.42 19.03
C GLU A 257 -3.24 -5.74 18.31
N ARG A 258 -4.04 -6.12 17.30
CA ARG A 258 -3.85 -7.29 16.44
C ARG A 258 -3.86 -6.95 14.95
N SER A 259 -4.21 -5.74 14.55
CA SER A 259 -4.24 -5.37 13.13
C SER A 259 -2.86 -5.09 12.56
N LEU A 260 -2.68 -5.39 11.28
CA LEU A 260 -1.66 -4.81 10.42
C LEU A 260 -2.33 -3.69 9.60
N LEU A 261 -1.73 -2.51 9.59
CA LEU A 261 -2.32 -1.30 8.99
C LEU A 261 -1.43 -0.77 7.85
N VAL A 262 -1.99 0.04 6.96
CA VAL A 262 -1.25 0.70 5.89
C VAL A 262 -1.72 2.15 5.68
N THR A 263 -0.86 3.01 5.14
CA THR A 263 -1.15 4.42 4.79
C THR A 263 -0.18 4.84 3.70
N GLY A 264 -0.56 5.79 2.86
CA GLY A 264 0.41 6.54 2.08
C GLY A 264 0.82 7.85 2.75
N PHE A 265 1.66 8.61 2.03
CA PHE A 265 2.00 9.98 2.36
C PHE A 265 2.11 10.76 1.04
N GLY A 266 1.34 11.83 0.90
CA GLY A 266 1.42 12.76 -0.21
C GLY A 266 2.74 13.54 -0.25
N TYR A 267 3.09 14.03 -1.44
CA TYR A 267 4.37 14.68 -1.75
C TYR A 267 4.57 16.07 -1.10
N GLU A 268 3.48 16.73 -0.67
CA GLU A 268 3.53 18.04 -0.03
C GLU A 268 3.76 17.88 1.48
N HIS A 269 4.98 18.18 1.96
CA HIS A 269 5.34 18.06 3.37
C HIS A 269 4.81 19.24 4.22
N ASP A 270 3.48 19.37 4.31
CA ASP A 270 2.79 20.41 5.07
C ASP A 270 2.11 19.88 6.36
N ASP A 271 1.19 20.67 6.93
CA ASP A 271 0.41 20.31 8.12
C ASP A 271 -0.36 18.99 7.99
N ALA A 272 -0.89 18.66 6.81
CA ALA A 272 -1.62 17.41 6.58
C ALA A 272 -0.66 16.20 6.55
N TRP A 273 0.50 16.36 5.91
CA TRP A 273 1.59 15.37 5.96
C TRP A 273 2.10 15.17 7.39
N ALA A 274 2.37 16.25 8.12
CA ALA A 274 2.87 16.18 9.50
C ALA A 274 1.87 15.50 10.45
N THR A 275 0.57 15.76 10.26
CA THR A 275 -0.51 15.09 11.00
C THR A 275 -0.58 13.61 10.65
N ASN A 276 -0.39 13.23 9.38
CA ASN A 276 -0.35 11.83 8.96
C ASN A 276 0.87 11.08 9.52
N ILE A 277 2.04 11.73 9.63
CA ILE A 277 3.24 11.16 10.27
C ILE A 277 2.98 10.86 11.76
N GLU A 278 2.27 11.74 12.48
CA GLU A 278 1.88 11.48 13.87
C GLU A 278 0.84 10.37 14.00
N LEU A 279 -0.13 10.26 13.08
CA LEU A 279 -1.06 9.11 13.02
C LEU A 279 -0.31 7.79 12.74
N PHE A 280 0.61 7.76 11.77
CA PHE A 280 1.44 6.58 11.47
C PHE A 280 2.24 6.10 12.69
N LYS A 281 2.80 7.04 13.45
CA LYS A 281 3.53 6.79 14.71
C LYS A 281 2.59 6.23 15.78
N GLU A 282 1.48 6.90 16.07
CA GLU A 282 0.51 6.45 17.08
C GLU A 282 -0.06 5.06 16.73
N PHE A 283 -0.41 4.82 15.47
CA PHE A 283 -0.87 3.49 15.03
C PHE A 283 0.24 2.44 15.05
N THR A 284 1.51 2.81 14.91
CA THR A 284 2.64 1.88 15.08
C THR A 284 2.82 1.46 16.55
N ASP A 285 2.60 2.38 17.49
CA ASP A 285 2.72 2.09 18.94
C ASP A 285 1.60 1.15 19.48
N ILE A 286 0.43 1.13 18.83
CA ILE A 286 -0.77 0.41 19.33
C ILE A 286 -1.22 -0.80 18.49
N SER A 287 -0.49 -1.19 17.45
CA SER A 287 -0.87 -2.28 16.52
C SER A 287 0.28 -3.26 16.23
N ARG A 288 0.17 -4.10 15.19
CA ARG A 288 1.30 -4.89 14.66
C ARG A 288 2.21 -4.08 13.72
N GLY A 289 2.11 -2.76 13.79
CA GLY A 289 2.84 -1.79 12.99
C GLY A 289 2.08 -1.38 11.73
N VAL A 290 2.49 -0.26 11.16
CA VAL A 290 1.93 0.29 9.93
C VAL A 290 2.84 -0.03 8.72
N ARG A 291 2.32 0.03 7.50
CA ARG A 291 3.06 -0.05 6.23
C ARG A 291 2.83 1.22 5.42
N ARG A 292 3.74 1.47 4.47
CA ARG A 292 3.62 2.52 3.44
C ARG A 292 4.13 1.90 2.15
N LEU A 293 3.26 1.25 1.38
CA LEU A 293 3.68 0.60 0.14
C LEU A 293 3.82 1.65 -0.96
N GLY A 294 2.87 2.60 -1.05
CA GLY A 294 2.98 3.76 -1.94
C GLY A 294 2.35 3.56 -3.31
N ALA A 295 1.27 2.78 -3.35
CA ALA A 295 0.35 2.67 -4.47
C ALA A 295 -1.06 2.53 -3.85
N ALA A 296 -1.93 3.53 -4.05
CA ALA A 296 -3.15 3.72 -3.27
C ALA A 296 -4.21 2.66 -3.56
N ALA A 297 -4.39 2.31 -4.84
CA ALA A 297 -5.33 1.27 -5.25
C ALA A 297 -4.83 -0.12 -4.82
N VAL A 298 -3.50 -0.33 -4.79
CA VAL A 298 -2.89 -1.55 -4.21
C VAL A 298 -3.17 -1.65 -2.71
N ASP A 299 -2.93 -0.58 -1.95
CA ASP A 299 -3.14 -0.55 -0.49
C ASP A 299 -4.62 -0.80 -0.13
N MET A 300 -5.57 -0.26 -0.91
CA MET A 300 -7.00 -0.62 -0.78
C MET A 300 -7.28 -2.08 -1.12
N CYS A 301 -6.71 -2.62 -2.19
CA CYS A 301 -6.89 -4.03 -2.57
C CYS A 301 -6.31 -5.01 -1.53
N HIS A 302 -5.27 -4.62 -0.78
CA HIS A 302 -4.73 -5.40 0.34
C HIS A 302 -5.70 -5.44 1.54
N VAL A 303 -6.47 -4.38 1.78
CA VAL A 303 -7.59 -4.37 2.75
C VAL A 303 -8.68 -5.35 2.28
N SER A 304 -9.07 -5.29 1.01
CA SER A 304 -10.08 -6.16 0.39
C SER A 304 -9.72 -7.65 0.43
N LEU A 305 -8.42 -7.95 0.37
CA LEU A 305 -7.85 -9.30 0.48
C LEU A 305 -7.75 -9.80 1.93
N GLY A 306 -8.00 -8.93 2.91
CA GLY A 306 -7.96 -9.26 4.33
C GLY A 306 -6.55 -9.51 4.89
N ILE A 307 -5.50 -9.04 4.22
CA ILE A 307 -4.10 -9.17 4.69
C ILE A 307 -3.61 -7.95 5.49
N VAL A 308 -4.37 -6.85 5.42
CA VAL A 308 -4.31 -5.68 6.31
C VAL A 308 -5.75 -5.30 6.70
N GLU A 309 -5.93 -4.64 7.83
CA GLU A 309 -7.28 -4.28 8.32
C GLU A 309 -7.79 -2.92 7.86
N ALA A 310 -6.92 -1.96 7.52
CA ALA A 310 -7.31 -0.63 7.07
C ALA A 310 -6.20 0.12 6.32
N TYR A 311 -6.64 1.06 5.47
CA TYR A 311 -5.83 2.06 4.77
C TYR A 311 -6.43 3.46 4.97
N TRP A 312 -5.59 4.47 5.13
CA TRP A 312 -6.00 5.88 5.13
C TRP A 312 -5.01 6.76 4.35
N GLU A 313 -5.49 7.83 3.72
CA GLU A 313 -4.63 8.86 3.10
C GLU A 313 -5.36 10.19 2.83
N TYR A 314 -4.59 11.28 2.79
CA TYR A 314 -5.00 12.64 2.43
C TYR A 314 -4.59 13.01 1.00
N ARG A 315 -5.39 13.84 0.34
CA ARG A 315 -5.17 14.46 -0.98
C ARG A 315 -5.01 13.50 -2.17
N LEU A 316 -5.60 12.30 -2.07
CA LEU A 316 -5.81 11.41 -3.23
C LEU A 316 -6.67 12.07 -4.34
N LYS A 317 -6.78 11.37 -5.46
CA LYS A 317 -7.53 11.73 -6.68
C LYS A 317 -8.63 10.69 -6.95
N PRO A 318 -9.63 11.03 -7.79
CA PRO A 318 -10.67 10.09 -8.19
C PRO A 318 -10.14 8.79 -8.80
N TRP A 319 -9.03 8.83 -9.55
CA TRP A 319 -8.43 7.65 -10.18
C TRP A 319 -7.72 6.72 -9.19
N ASP A 320 -7.00 7.26 -8.19
CA ASP A 320 -6.44 6.52 -7.06
C ASP A 320 -7.51 5.68 -6.32
N MET A 321 -8.73 6.25 -6.17
CA MET A 321 -9.75 5.75 -5.25
C MET A 321 -10.88 4.96 -5.91
N ALA A 322 -11.32 5.31 -7.13
CA ALA A 322 -12.57 4.81 -7.71
C ALA A 322 -12.65 3.27 -7.78
N ALA A 323 -11.53 2.62 -8.11
CA ALA A 323 -11.47 1.16 -8.20
C ALA A 323 -11.34 0.51 -6.82
N GLY A 324 -10.36 0.96 -6.02
CA GLY A 324 -10.05 0.39 -4.71
C GLY A 324 -11.22 0.46 -3.73
N VAL A 325 -11.95 1.58 -3.70
CA VAL A 325 -13.12 1.80 -2.84
C VAL A 325 -14.20 0.75 -3.10
N LEU A 326 -14.59 0.52 -4.37
CA LEU A 326 -15.60 -0.48 -4.71
C LEU A 326 -15.14 -1.90 -4.34
N ILE A 327 -13.86 -2.21 -4.55
CA ILE A 327 -13.30 -3.53 -4.24
C ILE A 327 -13.28 -3.76 -2.71
N VAL A 328 -13.09 -2.73 -1.88
CA VAL A 328 -13.20 -2.84 -0.41
C VAL A 328 -14.66 -3.06 0.02
N GLU A 329 -15.61 -2.27 -0.49
CA GLU A 329 -17.03 -2.41 -0.13
C GLU A 329 -17.59 -3.78 -0.52
N GLU A 330 -17.29 -4.24 -1.75
CA GLU A 330 -17.74 -5.54 -2.26
C GLU A 330 -16.98 -6.74 -1.61
N ALA A 331 -15.86 -6.50 -0.91
CA ALA A 331 -15.23 -7.47 -0.02
C ALA A 331 -15.91 -7.52 1.38
N GLY A 332 -16.84 -6.62 1.68
CA GLY A 332 -17.51 -6.47 2.97
C GLY A 332 -16.83 -5.48 3.93
N GLY A 333 -15.98 -4.59 3.42
CA GLY A 333 -15.35 -3.53 4.19
C GLY A 333 -16.24 -2.32 4.43
N THR A 334 -15.63 -1.18 4.76
CA THR A 334 -16.33 0.08 5.07
C THR A 334 -15.45 1.27 4.70
N VAL A 335 -16.07 2.33 4.18
CA VAL A 335 -15.41 3.52 3.64
C VAL A 335 -16.01 4.80 4.24
N SER A 336 -15.17 5.77 4.59
CA SER A 336 -15.56 7.12 5.00
C SER A 336 -14.50 8.14 4.61
N CYS A 337 -14.81 9.42 4.73
CA CYS A 337 -13.79 10.46 4.87
C CYS A 337 -13.02 10.27 6.20
N MET A 338 -11.83 10.83 6.32
CA MET A 338 -10.98 10.64 7.52
C MET A 338 -11.55 11.31 8.79
N ASP A 339 -12.41 12.31 8.62
CA ASP A 339 -13.24 12.90 9.70
C ASP A 339 -14.46 12.05 10.11
N GLY A 340 -14.72 10.94 9.42
CA GLY A 340 -15.90 10.10 9.60
C GLY A 340 -17.11 10.53 8.76
N GLY A 341 -16.97 11.54 7.91
CA GLY A 341 -18.01 11.97 6.96
C GLY A 341 -18.34 10.91 5.91
N LYS A 342 -19.52 11.05 5.28
CA LYS A 342 -19.90 10.25 4.11
C LYS A 342 -18.91 10.52 2.97
N PHE A 343 -18.29 9.47 2.45
CA PHE A 343 -17.35 9.56 1.34
C PHE A 343 -18.04 9.64 -0.02
N CYS A 344 -17.41 10.35 -0.96
CA CYS A 344 -17.56 10.16 -2.39
C CYS A 344 -16.20 10.12 -3.08
N VAL A 345 -16.14 9.58 -4.30
CA VAL A 345 -14.88 9.42 -5.07
C VAL A 345 -14.20 10.75 -5.41
N PHE A 346 -14.86 11.89 -5.20
CA PHE A 346 -14.29 13.22 -5.41
C PHE A 346 -13.70 13.86 -4.15
N ASP A 347 -13.82 13.26 -2.96
CA ASP A 347 -13.26 13.79 -1.71
C ASP A 347 -11.72 13.81 -1.67
N ARG A 348 -11.13 14.52 -0.70
CA ARG A 348 -9.66 14.60 -0.51
C ARG A 348 -9.15 13.88 0.73
N SER A 349 -9.94 12.99 1.32
CA SER A 349 -9.48 12.11 2.39
C SER A 349 -10.26 10.81 2.35
N VAL A 350 -9.59 9.69 2.63
CA VAL A 350 -10.25 8.39 2.71
C VAL A 350 -9.75 7.61 3.93
N LEU A 351 -10.68 6.94 4.60
CA LEU A 351 -10.41 5.80 5.47
C LEU A 351 -11.20 4.63 4.90
N VAL A 352 -10.52 3.55 4.54
CA VAL A 352 -11.13 2.26 4.21
C VAL A 352 -10.70 1.23 5.24
N SER A 353 -11.60 0.34 5.67
CA SER A 353 -11.26 -0.70 6.64
C SER A 353 -12.12 -1.95 6.50
N ASN A 354 -11.81 -2.96 7.31
CA ASN A 354 -12.61 -4.17 7.49
C ASN A 354 -13.99 -3.97 8.16
N GLY A 355 -14.43 -2.72 8.38
CA GLY A 355 -15.69 -2.38 9.04
C GLY A 355 -15.67 -2.56 10.56
N VAL A 356 -15.22 -3.71 11.05
CA VAL A 356 -15.18 -4.07 12.49
C VAL A 356 -14.27 -3.13 13.29
N LEU A 357 -13.19 -2.63 12.68
CA LEU A 357 -12.30 -1.63 13.28
C LEU A 357 -12.64 -0.17 12.94
N HIS A 358 -13.53 0.10 11.98
CA HIS A 358 -13.71 1.43 11.39
C HIS A 358 -13.90 2.55 12.42
N ALA A 359 -14.84 2.37 13.35
CA ALA A 359 -15.10 3.34 14.42
C ALA A 359 -13.90 3.55 15.36
N LYS A 360 -13.15 2.49 15.70
CA LYS A 360 -11.98 2.55 16.59
C LYS A 360 -10.78 3.26 15.96
N LEU A 361 -10.72 3.29 14.62
CA LEU A 361 -9.72 4.05 13.87
C LEU A 361 -10.14 5.53 13.80
N LEU A 362 -11.42 5.82 13.54
CA LEU A 362 -11.98 7.18 13.57
C LEU A 362 -11.86 7.87 14.93
N GLU A 363 -11.91 7.14 16.05
CA GLU A 363 -11.61 7.67 17.40
C GLU A 363 -10.26 8.39 17.50
N LYS A 364 -9.32 8.12 16.58
CA LYS A 364 -8.00 8.76 16.50
C LYS A 364 -7.84 9.64 15.26
N ILE A 365 -8.26 9.15 14.11
CA ILE A 365 -8.10 9.86 12.83
C ILE A 365 -9.01 11.10 12.78
N GLY A 366 -10.28 10.98 13.17
CA GLY A 366 -11.27 12.04 13.05
C GLY A 366 -10.89 13.35 13.77
N PRO A 367 -10.51 13.31 15.06
CA PRO A 367 -10.02 14.49 15.77
C PRO A 367 -8.78 15.16 15.13
N ALA A 368 -7.92 14.38 14.47
CA ALA A 368 -6.76 14.90 13.76
C ALA A 368 -7.15 15.58 12.44
N THR A 369 -8.09 15.00 11.68
CA THR A 369 -8.64 15.62 10.46
C THR A 369 -9.44 16.88 10.75
N GLU A 370 -10.25 16.91 11.81
CA GLU A 370 -11.02 18.11 12.19
C GLU A 370 -10.11 19.26 12.67
N ASN A 371 -8.96 18.95 13.29
CA ASN A 371 -7.95 19.96 13.62
C ASN A 371 -7.40 20.64 12.35
N LEU A 372 -7.09 19.85 11.31
CA LEU A 372 -6.65 20.38 10.01
C LEU A 372 -7.74 21.23 9.33
N LYS A 373 -9.00 20.79 9.36
CA LYS A 373 -10.14 21.59 8.87
C LYS A 373 -10.28 22.90 9.64
N GLY A 374 -10.12 22.88 10.97
CA GLY A 374 -10.11 24.06 11.83
C GLY A 374 -8.94 25.03 11.58
N LYS A 375 -7.82 24.56 11.02
CA LYS A 375 -6.71 25.39 10.52
C LYS A 375 -6.95 25.98 9.12
N GLY A 376 -8.03 25.60 8.44
CA GLY A 376 -8.33 26.03 7.07
C GLY A 376 -7.69 25.17 5.98
N ILE A 377 -7.27 23.93 6.28
CA ILE A 377 -6.80 22.99 5.25
C ILE A 377 -7.99 22.50 4.41
N ASP A 378 -7.90 22.69 3.09
CA ASP A 378 -9.00 22.39 2.16
C ASP A 378 -9.08 20.90 1.81
N PHE A 379 -10.03 20.22 2.45
CA PHE A 379 -10.47 18.86 2.11
C PHE A 379 -11.83 18.82 1.39
N SER A 380 -12.30 19.93 0.81
CA SER A 380 -13.44 19.90 -0.11
C SER A 380 -13.15 19.04 -1.35
N LEU A 381 -14.16 18.78 -2.19
CA LEU A 381 -13.99 17.93 -3.37
C LEU A 381 -12.79 18.39 -4.23
N TRP A 382 -12.01 17.44 -4.74
CA TRP A 382 -10.86 17.74 -5.60
C TRP A 382 -11.31 18.29 -6.96
N TYR A 383 -12.15 17.51 -7.67
CA TYR A 383 -12.74 17.92 -8.93
C TYR A 383 -13.97 17.06 -9.23
N LYS A 384 -15.15 17.68 -9.28
CA LYS A 384 -16.34 17.11 -9.91
C LYS A 384 -16.52 17.84 -11.26
N PRO A 385 -16.63 17.13 -12.40
CA PRO A 385 -16.95 17.76 -13.68
C PRO A 385 -18.32 18.45 -13.64
N GLU A 386 -18.42 19.68 -14.13
CA GLU A 386 -19.59 20.57 -13.90
C GLU A 386 -20.92 19.97 -14.37
N ASN A 387 -20.93 19.36 -15.56
CA ASN A 387 -22.14 18.76 -16.15
C ASN A 387 -22.38 17.32 -15.69
N TYR A 388 -21.43 16.67 -15.01
CA TYR A 388 -21.57 15.27 -14.61
C TYR A 388 -22.64 15.14 -13.53
N HIS A 389 -23.74 14.48 -13.87
CA HIS A 389 -24.86 14.30 -12.95
C HIS A 389 -24.50 13.29 -11.87
N THR A 390 -24.84 13.58 -10.60
CA THR A 390 -24.41 12.75 -9.46
C THR A 390 -25.49 12.62 -8.39
N GLU A 391 -25.68 11.40 -7.87
CA GLU A 391 -26.60 11.08 -6.77
C GLU A 391 -25.86 10.99 -5.42
N LEU A 392 -25.00 11.98 -5.14
CA LEU A 392 -24.11 12.05 -3.97
C LEU A 392 -24.76 12.74 -2.77
#